data_AF-A0A940LU57-F1
#
_entry.id   AF-A0A940LU57-F1
#
_cell.length_a   1.000
_cell.length_b   1.000
_cell.length_c   1.000
_cell.angle_alpha   90.00
_cell.angle_beta   90.00
_cell.angle_gamma   90.00
#
_symmetry.space_group_name_H-M   'P 1'
#
loop_
_entity.id
_entity.type
_entity.pdbx_description
1 polymer ?
#
loop_
_entity_poly.entity_id
_entity_poly.type
_entity_poly.pdbx_seq_one_letter_code
_entity_poly.pdbx_strand_id
1 'polypeptide(L)' 'MAADPALEAFLALEDDAAVATYADARARELALAIPAECRPGVIENLALLRRQAASFASLAPAGPVEAFEP' A
#
# COMPACT_ATOMS: atom_id res chain seq x y z
N MET A 1 -10.33 -10.92 12.13
CA MET A 1 -9.20 -11.37 11.30
C MET A 1 -8.10 -10.35 11.51
N ALA A 2 -6.88 -10.77 11.88
CA ALA A 2 -5.76 -9.82 11.96
C ALA A 2 -5.57 -9.21 10.57
N ALA A 3 -5.33 -7.90 10.49
CA ALA A 3 -5.03 -7.32 9.18
C ALA A 3 -3.73 -7.97 8.68
N ASP A 4 -3.64 -8.17 7.36
CA ASP A 4 -2.41 -8.63 6.72
C ASP A 4 -1.24 -7.76 7.23
N PRO A 5 -0.16 -8.34 7.79
CA PRO A 5 0.95 -7.56 8.33
C PRO A 5 1.57 -6.60 7.31
N ALA A 6 1.49 -6.92 6.01
CA ALA A 6 1.92 -5.99 4.96
C ALA A 6 1.00 -4.77 4.84
N LEU A 7 -0.31 -4.97 5.01
CA LEU A 7 -1.29 -3.88 5.05
C LEU A 7 -1.09 -3.04 6.31
N GLU A 8 -0.91 -3.65 7.48
CA GLU A 8 -0.65 -2.91 8.72
C GLU A 8 0.61 -2.03 8.61
N ALA A 9 1.70 -2.60 8.09
CA ALA A 9 2.95 -1.86 7.85
C ALA A 9 2.76 -0.70 6.85
N PHE A 10 1.98 -0.91 5.79
CA PHE A 10 1.70 0.15 4.81
C PHE A 10 0.82 1.28 5.39
N LEU A 11 -0.17 0.94 6.21
CA LEU A 11 -1.03 1.93 6.86
C LEU A 11 -0.29 2.76 7.91
N ALA A 12 0.73 2.17 8.56
CA ALA A 12 1.56 2.82 9.57
C ALA A 12 2.56 3.85 9.02
N LEU A 13 2.66 4.03 7.70
CA LEU A 13 3.51 5.08 7.11
C LEU A 13 2.96 6.47 7.44
N GLU A 14 3.71 7.27 8.17
CA GLU A 14 3.20 8.52 8.77
C GLU A 14 3.17 9.70 7.78
N ASP A 15 4.16 9.78 6.88
CA ASP A 15 4.37 10.92 5.97
C ASP A 15 4.81 10.51 4.55
N ASP A 16 4.92 11.50 3.66
CA ASP A 16 5.29 11.29 2.26
C ASP A 16 6.74 10.80 2.10
N ALA A 17 7.64 11.07 3.06
CA ALA A 17 9.01 10.57 3.04
C ALA A 17 9.07 9.07 3.38
N ALA A 18 8.25 8.62 4.33
CA ALA A 18 8.03 7.22 4.63
C ALA A 18 7.43 6.48 3.43
N VAL A 19 6.45 7.10 2.75
CA VAL A 19 5.88 6.55 1.49
C VAL A 19 6.92 6.45 0.38
N ALA A 20 7.79 7.45 0.23
CA ALA A 20 8.86 7.41 -0.76
C ALA A 20 9.86 6.26 -0.49
N THR A 21 10.25 6.09 0.77
CA THR A 21 11.14 4.98 1.19
C THR A 21 10.48 3.62 0.93
N TYR A 22 9.19 3.49 1.25
CA TYR A 22 8.41 2.30 0.96
C TYR A 22 8.33 2.01 -0.54
N ALA A 23 8.08 3.03 -1.37
CA ALA A 23 7.98 2.89 -2.82
C ALA A 23 9.28 2.35 -3.43
N ASP A 24 10.43 2.91 -3.03
CA ASP A 24 11.74 2.46 -3.54
C ASP A 24 12.06 1.02 -3.08
N ALA A 25 11.74 0.68 -1.82
CA ALA A 25 11.94 -0.67 -1.29
C ALA A 25 11.08 -1.70 -2.03
N ARG A 26 9.78 -1.44 -2.20
CA ARG A 26 8.88 -2.35 -2.93
C ARG A 26 9.21 -2.46 -4.40
N ALA A 27 9.62 -1.37 -5.06
CA ALA A 27 10.07 -1.44 -6.44
C ALA A 27 11.28 -2.37 -6.58
N ARG A 28 12.24 -2.29 -5.66
CA ARG A 28 13.40 -3.19 -5.62
C ARG A 28 13.01 -4.66 -5.41
N GLU A 29 12.12 -4.93 -4.46
CA GLU A 29 11.62 -6.29 -4.19
C GLU A 29 10.87 -6.89 -5.39
N LEU A 30 10.18 -6.06 -6.17
CA LEU A 30 9.47 -6.46 -7.39
C LEU A 30 10.35 -6.45 -8.65
N ALA A 31 11.64 -6.14 -8.53
CA ALA A 31 12.56 -5.91 -9.64
C ALA A 31 12.04 -4.90 -10.68
N LEU A 32 11.33 -3.87 -10.21
CA LEU A 32 10.82 -2.76 -11.00
C LEU A 32 11.75 -1.56 -10.90
N ALA A 33 11.95 -0.88 -12.03
CA ALA A 33 12.57 0.43 -12.08
C ALA A 33 11.48 1.51 -12.12
N ILE A 34 11.52 2.47 -11.20
CA ILE A 34 10.68 3.67 -11.27
C ILE A 34 11.46 4.74 -12.04
N PRO A 35 11.01 5.15 -13.24
CA PRO A 35 11.65 6.26 -13.96
C PRO A 35 11.67 7.52 -13.10
N ALA A 36 12.76 8.29 -13.17
CA ALA A 36 12.96 9.45 -12.30
C ALA A 36 11.84 10.49 -12.45
N GLU A 37 11.36 10.67 -13.69
CA GLU A 37 10.25 11.53 -14.06
C GLU A 37 8.90 11.06 -13.50
N CYS A 38 8.73 9.76 -13.27
CA CYS A 38 7.51 9.18 -12.73
C CYS A 38 7.50 9.13 -11.19
N ARG A 39 8.68 9.18 -10.56
CA ARG A 39 8.83 8.96 -9.11
C ARG A 39 7.93 9.85 -8.26
N PRO A 40 7.79 11.17 -8.50
CA PRO A 40 6.88 12.01 -7.74
C PRO A 40 5.42 11.53 -7.81
N GLY A 41 4.94 11.21 -9.02
CA GLY A 41 3.57 10.73 -9.22
C GLY A 41 3.31 9.35 -8.59
N VAL A 42 4.31 8.47 -8.57
CA VAL A 42 4.19 7.18 -7.85
C VAL A 42 4.02 7.41 -6.35
N ILE A 43 4.80 8.32 -5.76
CA ILE A 43 4.72 8.65 -4.33
C ILE A 43 3.35 9.24 -3.99
N GLU A 44 2.87 10.20 -4.78
CA GLU A 44 1.55 10.81 -4.58
C GLU A 44 0.41 9.78 -4.65
N ASN A 45 0.46 8.89 -5.65
CA ASN A 45 -0.54 7.84 -5.80
C ASN A 45 -0.53 6.85 -4.63
N LEU A 46 0.66 6.47 -4.15
CA LEU A 46 0.78 5.59 -2.98
C LEU A 46 0.30 6.27 -1.70
N ALA A 47 0.58 7.57 -1.52
CA ALA A 47 0.07 8.34 -0.39
C ALA A 47 -1.47 8.43 -0.42
N LEU A 48 -2.06 8.64 -1.60
CA LEU A 48 -3.50 8.62 -1.79
C LEU A 48 -4.09 7.24 -1.48
N LEU A 49 -3.50 6.18 -2.02
CA LEU A 49 -3.92 4.81 -1.80
C LEU A 49 -3.88 4.46 -0.30
N ARG A 50 -2.82 4.85 0.42
CA ARG A 50 -2.70 4.65 1.87
C ARG A 50 -3.87 5.28 2.62
N ARG A 51 -4.20 6.55 2.33
CA ARG A 51 -5.32 7.27 2.96
C ARG A 51 -6.65 6.59 2.67
N GLN A 52 -6.88 6.15 1.43
CA GLN A 52 -8.10 5.43 1.05
C GLN A 52 -8.20 4.07 1.75
N ALA A 53 -7.11 3.30 1.76
CA ALA A 53 -7.02 2.02 2.44
C ALA A 53 -7.29 2.17 3.95
N ALA A 54 -6.78 3.22 4.60
CA ALA A 54 -7.06 3.50 6.02
C ALA A 54 -8.57 3.69 6.26
N SER A 55 -9.26 4.43 5.38
CA SER A 55 -10.72 4.62 5.46
C SER A 55 -11.46 3.29 5.33
N PHE A 56 -11.09 2.45 4.36
CA PHE A 56 -11.77 1.16 4.13
C PHE A 56 -11.42 0.09 5.15
N ALA A 57 -10.20 0.07 5.70
CA ALA A 57 -9.79 -0.91 6.71
C ALA A 57 -10.70 -0.87 7.94
N SER A 58 -11.20 0.32 8.33
CA SER A 58 -12.18 0.47 9.42
C SER A 58 -13.58 -0.10 9.10
N LEU A 59 -13.87 -0.33 7.82
CA LEU A 59 -15.18 -0.79 7.32
C LEU A 59 -15.15 -2.25 6.83
N ALA A 60 -13.97 -2.89 6.84
CA ALA A 60 -13.78 -4.19 6.21
C ALA A 60 -14.59 -5.28 6.95
N PRO A 61 -15.39 -6.09 6.22
CA PRO A 61 -16.12 -7.20 6.82
C PRO A 61 -15.15 -8.27 7.34
N ALA A 62 -15.59 -9.04 8.34
CA ALA A 62 -14.81 -10.13 8.91
C ALA A 62 -14.81 -11.37 8.00
N GLY A 63 -14.21 -11.29 6.82
CA GLY A 63 -14.04 -12.43 5.92
C GLY A 63 -13.86 -12.07 4.45
N PRO A 64 -13.44 -13.02 3.61
CA PRO A 64 -13.37 -12.84 2.17
C PRO A 64 -14.77 -12.59 1.58
N VAL A 65 -14.86 -11.66 0.62
CA VAL A 65 -16.12 -11.31 -0.04
C VAL A 65 -16.56 -12.41 -1.01
N GLU A 66 -15.60 -13.07 -1.67
CA GLU A 66 -15.83 -14.26 -2.49
C GLU A 66 -15.01 -15.44 -1.95
N ALA A 67 -15.66 -16.59 -1.83
CA ALA A 67 -14.99 -17.85 -1.55
C ALA A 67 -14.51 -18.46 -2.87
N PHE A 68 -13.28 -18.97 -2.89
CA PHE A 68 -12.77 -19.73 -4.03
C PHE A 68 -13.44 -21.11 -4.07
N GLU A 69 -14.06 -21.46 -5.19
CA GLU A 69 -14.50 -22.83 -5.50
C GLU A 69 -13.49 -23.49 -6.46
N PRO A 70 -12.97 -24.68 -6.14
CA PRO A 70 -11.92 -25.37 -6.92
C PRO A 70 -12.39 -25.97 -8.24
#